data_AF-A0A1M7UV28-F1
#
_entry.id   AF-A0A1M7UV28-F1
#
_cell.length_a   1.000
_cell.length_b   1.000
_cell.length_c   1.000
_cell.angle_alpha   90.00
_cell.angle_beta   90.00
_cell.angle_gamma   90.00
#
_symmetry.space_group_name_H-M   'P 1'
#
loop_
_entity.id
_entity.type
_entity.pdbx_description
1 polymer ?
#
loop_
_entity_poly.entity_id
_entity_poly.type
_entity_poly.pdbx_seq_one_letter_code
_entity_poly.pdbx_strand_id
1 'polypeptide(L)'
;MTIERPTFSSHEPSTSPQIGRRGLLCGLAAVPAATALASATLHASPAATPDPVFAAIEVHRTANAAHHAAIIKLNRLQKLHRFDGNFEEITGKACDDENEAFEVLIGAPATTLQGLVAKLDYLRAIADSDEAWMLDEREGGARLLIDSITESLRNVGVLS
;
A
#
# COMPACT_ATOMS: atom_id res chain seq x y z
N MET A 1 -54.38 43.76 -18.10
CA MET A 1 -53.60 44.90 -17.59
C MET A 1 -52.19 44.76 -18.15
N THR A 2 -51.89 45.60 -19.13
CA THR A 2 -50.58 45.72 -19.79
C THR A 2 -49.81 46.80 -19.04
N ILE A 3 -48.60 46.50 -18.57
CA ILE A 3 -47.67 47.50 -18.07
C ILE A 3 -46.35 47.27 -18.79
N GLU A 4 -45.90 48.31 -19.50
CA GLU A 4 -44.64 48.36 -20.22
C GLU A 4 -43.44 48.77 -19.34
N ARG A 5 -42.26 48.38 -19.86
CA ARG A 5 -40.91 49.00 -19.78
C ARG A 5 -40.09 48.78 -18.49
N PRO A 6 -38.73 48.81 -18.54
CA PRO A 6 -37.85 49.34 -19.60
C PRO A 6 -36.65 48.44 -20.03
N THR A 7 -35.99 48.82 -21.13
CA THR A 7 -34.68 48.36 -21.60
C THR A 7 -33.54 49.29 -21.14
N PHE A 8 -32.29 48.79 -21.30
CA PHE A 8 -30.94 49.32 -20.95
C PHE A 8 -30.43 48.90 -19.56
N SER A 9 -29.19 48.45 -19.36
CA SER A 9 -27.98 48.50 -20.18
C SER A 9 -27.01 47.37 -19.81
N SER A 10 -26.18 46.97 -20.77
CA SER A 10 -25.12 45.97 -20.65
C SER A 10 -24.04 46.36 -19.65
N HIS A 11 -23.60 45.42 -18.81
CA HIS A 11 -22.29 45.45 -18.19
C HIS A 11 -21.58 44.11 -18.44
N GLU A 12 -20.38 44.22 -18.99
CA GLU A 12 -19.47 43.16 -19.41
C GLU A 12 -18.94 42.28 -18.25
N PRO A 13 -18.41 41.09 -18.58
CA PRO A 13 -18.20 39.97 -17.66
C PRO A 13 -16.91 40.11 -16.84
N SER A 14 -17.02 39.91 -15.52
CA SER A 14 -15.85 39.68 -14.66
C SER A 14 -15.42 38.22 -14.76
N THR A 15 -14.38 37.99 -15.56
CA THR A 15 -13.62 36.74 -15.67
C THR A 15 -12.86 36.44 -14.38
N SER A 16 -13.30 35.41 -13.65
CA SER A 16 -12.42 34.67 -12.73
C SER A 16 -12.07 33.33 -13.40
N PRO A 17 -10.81 33.08 -13.77
CA PRO A 17 -10.43 31.81 -14.37
C PRO A 17 -10.47 30.70 -13.32
N GLN A 18 -11.47 29.82 -13.42
CA GLN A 18 -11.43 28.51 -12.80
C GLN A 18 -10.26 27.72 -13.40
N ILE A 19 -9.22 27.54 -12.61
CA ILE A 19 -8.07 26.69 -12.93
C ILE A 19 -8.55 25.24 -12.90
N GLY A 20 -8.98 24.76 -14.06
CA GLY A 20 -9.38 23.38 -14.28
C GLY A 20 -8.18 22.44 -14.23
N ARG A 21 -8.40 21.24 -13.67
CA ARG A 21 -7.46 20.13 -13.45
C ARG A 21 -6.79 19.55 -14.72
N ARG A 22 -6.88 20.22 -15.86
CA ARG A 22 -6.26 19.86 -17.15
C ARG A 22 -5.03 20.70 -17.49
N GLY A 23 -4.51 21.49 -16.54
CA GLY A 23 -3.33 22.36 -16.71
C GLY A 23 -1.99 21.74 -16.26
N LEU A 24 -1.94 20.46 -15.89
CA LEU A 24 -0.72 19.78 -15.45
C LEU A 24 -0.36 18.74 -16.51
N LEU A 25 0.21 19.20 -17.62
CA LEU A 25 0.97 18.43 -18.63
C LEU A 25 1.19 19.36 -19.85
N CYS A 26 2.20 20.22 -19.80
CA CYS A 26 2.90 20.74 -20.98
C CYS A 26 3.95 21.78 -20.55
N GLY A 27 5.19 21.34 -20.43
CA GLY A 27 6.30 22.27 -20.25
C GLY A 27 7.61 21.50 -20.18
N LEU A 28 8.25 21.33 -21.34
CA LEU A 28 9.70 21.44 -21.53
C LEU A 28 10.03 21.13 -23.00
N ALA A 29 10.14 22.19 -23.80
CA ALA A 29 10.79 22.16 -25.11
C ALA A 29 11.72 23.39 -25.20
N ALA A 30 13.05 23.12 -25.20
CA ALA A 30 14.24 23.84 -25.70
C ALA A 30 14.33 25.39 -25.58
N VAL A 31 15.48 26.06 -25.35
CA VAL A 31 16.77 26.09 -26.13
C VAL A 31 17.93 26.70 -25.24
N PRO A 32 19.18 26.97 -25.69
CA PRO A 32 20.43 26.20 -25.52
C PRO A 32 21.59 26.87 -24.70
N ALA A 33 22.69 26.12 -24.55
CA ALA A 33 24.10 26.55 -24.40
C ALA A 33 24.67 26.97 -23.01
N ALA A 34 25.35 25.99 -22.39
CA ALA A 34 26.69 26.05 -21.78
C ALA A 34 26.95 27.02 -20.61
N THR A 35 26.91 26.50 -19.38
CA THR A 35 28.00 26.60 -18.39
C THR A 35 27.83 25.54 -17.30
N ALA A 36 28.82 24.65 -17.20
CA ALA A 36 29.23 23.83 -16.04
C ALA A 36 28.17 23.50 -14.97
N LEU A 37 27.46 22.39 -15.14
CA LEU A 37 27.00 21.61 -13.99
C LEU A 37 28.04 20.53 -13.75
N ALA A 38 28.81 20.75 -12.69
CA ALA A 38 29.77 19.82 -12.15
C ALA A 38 29.14 18.41 -12.12
N SER A 39 29.81 17.45 -12.77
CA SER A 39 29.63 16.05 -12.47
C SER A 39 30.03 15.84 -11.02
N ALA A 40 29.08 16.06 -10.11
CA ALA A 40 29.15 15.47 -8.79
C ALA A 40 29.05 13.96 -9.05
N THR A 41 30.20 13.31 -9.16
CA THR A 41 30.33 11.88 -8.91
C THR A 41 29.91 11.67 -7.45
N LEU A 42 28.59 11.64 -7.23
CA LEU A 42 28.03 10.97 -6.07
C LEU A 42 28.64 9.58 -6.12
N HIS A 43 29.58 9.32 -5.21
CA HIS A 43 29.94 7.97 -4.88
C HIS A 43 28.62 7.25 -4.64
N ALA A 44 28.23 6.39 -5.57
CA ALA A 44 27.13 5.48 -5.36
C ALA A 44 27.57 4.64 -4.17
N SER A 45 27.09 5.01 -2.98
CA SER A 45 27.14 4.15 -1.82
C SER A 45 26.64 2.79 -2.29
N PRO A 46 27.33 1.68 -1.97
CA PRO A 46 26.82 0.36 -2.34
C PRO A 46 25.36 0.34 -1.88
N ALA A 47 24.46 0.06 -2.83
CA ALA A 47 23.04 0.01 -2.54
C ALA A 47 22.88 -0.96 -1.38
N ALA A 48 22.60 -0.44 -0.18
CA ALA A 48 22.40 -1.26 0.98
C ALA A 48 21.27 -2.23 0.61
N THR A 49 21.53 -3.54 0.76
CA THR A 49 20.50 -4.54 0.51
C THR A 49 19.26 -4.13 1.30
N PRO A 50 18.09 -3.98 0.64
CA PRO A 50 16.87 -3.60 1.34
C PRO A 50 16.58 -4.56 2.49
N ASP A 51 16.03 -4.03 3.59
CA ASP A 51 15.63 -4.86 4.73
C ASP A 51 14.65 -5.96 4.26
N PRO A 52 14.90 -7.24 4.59
CA PRO A 52 14.09 -8.35 4.11
C PRO A 52 12.60 -8.24 4.50
N VAL A 53 12.29 -7.51 5.57
CA VAL A 53 10.90 -7.27 6.00
C VAL A 53 10.08 -6.59 4.90
N PHE A 54 10.66 -5.67 4.12
CA PHE A 54 9.90 -4.99 3.06
C PHE A 54 9.41 -5.98 2.00
N ALA A 55 10.25 -6.95 1.62
CA ALA A 55 9.84 -8.00 0.70
C ALA A 55 8.74 -8.88 1.31
N ALA A 56 8.86 -9.24 2.59
CA ALA A 56 7.85 -10.04 3.27
C ALA A 56 6.48 -9.33 3.38
N ILE A 57 6.48 -8.02 3.63
CA ILE A 57 5.26 -7.19 3.64
C ILE A 57 4.58 -7.24 2.26
N GLU A 58 5.33 -7.03 1.18
CA GLU A 58 4.76 -7.01 -0.17
C GLU A 58 4.24 -8.39 -0.60
N VAL A 59 4.91 -9.48 -0.21
CA VAL A 59 4.43 -10.84 -0.43
C VAL A 59 3.11 -11.06 0.32
N HIS A 60 3.03 -10.68 1.60
CA HIS A 60 1.78 -10.77 2.36
C HIS A 60 0.66 -9.94 1.73
N ARG A 61 0.92 -8.67 1.35
CA ARG A 61 -0.07 -7.81 0.68
C ARG A 61 -0.63 -8.43 -0.59
N THR A 62 0.25 -9.04 -1.39
CA THR A 62 -0.13 -9.68 -2.65
C THR A 62 -0.99 -10.92 -2.40
N ALA A 63 -0.60 -11.76 -1.45
CA ALA A 63 -1.35 -12.97 -1.10
C ALA A 63 -2.72 -12.64 -0.48
N ASN A 64 -2.75 -11.69 0.45
CA ASN A 64 -3.97 -11.14 1.03
C ASN A 64 -4.94 -10.61 -0.04
N ALA A 65 -4.46 -9.77 -0.97
CA ALA A 65 -5.28 -9.26 -2.06
C ALA A 65 -5.85 -10.39 -2.95
N ALA A 66 -5.07 -11.44 -3.18
CA ALA A 66 -5.52 -12.62 -3.92
C ALA A 66 -6.60 -13.40 -3.16
N HIS A 67 -6.45 -13.57 -1.85
CA HIS A 67 -7.45 -14.22 -1.01
C HIS A 67 -8.77 -13.43 -0.97
N HIS A 68 -8.70 -12.11 -0.76
CA HIS A 68 -9.89 -11.24 -0.85
C HIS A 68 -10.59 -11.33 -2.20
N ALA A 69 -9.83 -11.36 -3.30
CA ALA A 69 -10.40 -11.53 -4.64
C ALA A 69 -11.12 -12.89 -4.79
N ALA A 70 -10.57 -13.96 -4.20
CA ALA A 70 -11.20 -15.27 -4.18
C ALA A 70 -12.50 -15.28 -3.35
N ILE A 71 -12.51 -14.62 -2.18
CA ILE A 71 -13.71 -14.44 -1.34
C ILE A 71 -14.80 -13.68 -2.11
N ILE A 72 -14.44 -12.57 -2.78
CA ILE A 72 -15.38 -11.79 -3.60
C ILE A 72 -15.97 -12.66 -4.72
N LYS A 73 -15.14 -13.46 -5.39
CA LYS A 73 -15.58 -14.38 -6.45
C LYS A 73 -16.56 -15.43 -5.90
N LEU A 74 -16.22 -16.07 -4.77
CA LEU A 74 -17.09 -17.05 -4.13
C LEU A 74 -18.44 -16.42 -3.76
N ASN A 75 -18.42 -15.28 -3.07
CA ASN A 75 -19.62 -14.54 -2.68
C ASN A 75 -20.52 -14.21 -3.89
N ARG A 76 -19.90 -13.85 -5.03
CA ARG A 76 -20.64 -13.61 -6.28
C ARG A 76 -21.29 -14.87 -6.83
N LEU A 77 -20.58 -16.01 -6.82
CA LEU A 77 -21.11 -17.27 -7.33
C LEU A 77 -22.26 -17.80 -6.45
N GLN A 78 -22.13 -17.69 -5.13
CA GLN A 78 -23.18 -18.05 -4.18
C GLN A 78 -24.44 -17.19 -4.38
N LYS A 79 -24.30 -15.87 -4.53
CA LYS A 79 -25.43 -14.96 -4.81
C LYS A 79 -26.17 -15.27 -6.12
N LEU A 80 -25.48 -15.81 -7.11
CA LEU A 80 -26.08 -16.20 -8.38
C LEU A 80 -26.66 -17.62 -8.35
N HIS A 81 -26.60 -18.32 -7.20
CA HIS A 81 -26.91 -19.75 -7.09
C HIS A 81 -26.17 -20.57 -8.17
N ARG A 82 -24.89 -20.23 -8.37
CA ARG A 82 -23.98 -20.85 -9.35
C ARG A 82 -22.88 -21.67 -8.66
N PHE A 83 -22.98 -21.84 -7.35
CA PHE A 83 -22.00 -22.59 -6.57
C PHE A 83 -22.64 -23.19 -5.34
N ASP A 84 -22.71 -24.53 -5.35
CA ASP A 84 -23.21 -25.36 -4.27
C ASP A 84 -22.05 -26.19 -3.65
N GLY A 85 -20.81 -25.90 -4.07
CA GLY A 85 -19.59 -26.61 -3.71
C GLY A 85 -18.96 -26.13 -2.39
N ASN A 86 -17.82 -26.73 -2.04
CA ASN A 86 -17.08 -26.39 -0.83
C ASN A 86 -16.30 -25.08 -1.01
N PHE A 87 -16.31 -24.20 0.01
CA PHE A 87 -15.50 -22.98 0.11
C PHE A 87 -14.06 -23.20 -0.38
N GLU A 88 -13.46 -24.30 0.08
CA GLU A 88 -12.08 -24.71 -0.19
C GLU A 88 -11.69 -24.71 -1.68
N GLU A 89 -12.62 -25.03 -2.58
CA GLU A 89 -12.34 -25.13 -4.01
C GLU A 89 -11.96 -23.78 -4.63
N ILE A 90 -12.47 -22.67 -4.08
CA ILE A 90 -12.29 -21.33 -4.64
C ILE A 90 -11.27 -20.52 -3.85
N THR A 91 -11.28 -20.64 -2.52
CA THR A 91 -10.48 -19.81 -1.62
C THR A 91 -9.32 -20.55 -0.98
N GLY A 92 -9.36 -21.89 -0.89
CA GLY A 92 -8.43 -22.71 -0.11
C GLY A 92 -6.97 -22.37 -0.38
N LYS A 93 -6.53 -22.47 -1.64
CA LYS A 93 -5.15 -22.13 -2.01
C LYS A 93 -4.78 -20.68 -1.66
N ALA A 94 -5.67 -19.72 -1.90
CA ALA A 94 -5.35 -18.31 -1.64
C ALA A 94 -5.30 -18.00 -0.14
N CYS A 95 -6.13 -18.67 0.66
CA CYS A 95 -6.07 -18.65 2.12
C CYS A 95 -4.75 -19.25 2.61
N ASP A 96 -4.36 -20.41 2.11
CA ASP A 96 -3.09 -21.06 2.47
C ASP A 96 -1.87 -20.20 2.09
N ASP A 97 -1.86 -19.64 0.88
CA ASP A 97 -0.78 -18.77 0.40
C ASP A 97 -0.67 -17.49 1.26
N GLU A 98 -1.79 -16.90 1.66
CA GLU A 98 -1.80 -15.77 2.59
C GLU A 98 -1.27 -16.18 3.97
N ASN A 99 -1.73 -17.32 4.48
CA ASN A 99 -1.31 -17.84 5.77
C ASN A 99 0.21 -18.08 5.83
N GLU A 100 0.76 -18.69 4.79
CA GLU A 100 2.21 -18.91 4.66
C GLU A 100 2.96 -17.57 4.56
N ALA A 101 2.47 -16.64 3.75
CA ALA A 101 3.08 -15.31 3.62
C ALA A 101 3.06 -14.52 4.93
N PHE A 102 1.99 -14.65 5.72
CA PHE A 102 1.87 -14.01 7.02
C PHE A 102 2.86 -14.61 8.03
N GLU A 103 3.00 -15.93 8.06
CA GLU A 103 4.00 -16.62 8.90
C GLU A 103 5.42 -16.17 8.58
N VAL A 104 5.76 -16.06 7.29
CA VAL A 104 7.05 -15.53 6.82
C VAL A 104 7.24 -14.08 7.30
N LEU A 105 6.23 -13.23 7.18
CA LEU A 105 6.27 -11.83 7.63
C LEU A 105 6.52 -11.71 9.15
N ILE A 106 5.74 -12.42 9.97
CA ILE A 106 5.90 -12.34 11.43
C ILE A 106 7.22 -12.96 11.88
N GLY A 107 7.74 -13.97 11.16
CA GLY A 107 9.03 -14.59 11.41
C GLY A 107 10.23 -13.77 10.95
N ALA A 108 10.12 -12.96 9.89
CA ALA A 108 11.23 -12.21 9.31
C ALA A 108 11.76 -11.12 10.27
N PRO A 109 12.97 -11.24 10.82
CA PRO A 109 13.55 -10.19 11.65
C PRO A 109 13.97 -9.00 10.77
N ALA A 110 13.69 -7.79 11.23
CA ALA A 110 14.23 -6.59 10.61
C ALA A 110 15.74 -6.51 10.86
N THR A 111 16.48 -6.02 9.88
CA THR A 111 17.93 -5.78 9.99
C THR A 111 18.25 -4.29 10.16
N THR A 112 17.24 -3.43 10.02
CA THR A 112 17.33 -1.98 10.10
C THR A 112 16.22 -1.41 10.99
N LEU A 113 16.44 -0.21 11.55
CA LEU A 113 15.40 0.47 12.33
C LEU A 113 14.18 0.81 11.46
N GLN A 114 14.40 1.20 10.20
CA GLN A 114 13.30 1.47 9.27
C GLN A 114 12.48 0.22 8.98
N GLY A 115 13.11 -0.94 8.80
CA GLY A 115 12.42 -2.22 8.62
C GLY A 115 11.61 -2.62 9.86
N LEU A 116 12.15 -2.43 11.07
CA LEU A 116 11.43 -2.72 12.30
C LEU A 116 10.18 -1.84 12.45
N VAL A 117 10.32 -0.53 12.22
CA VAL A 117 9.19 0.40 12.25
C VAL A 117 8.14 0.02 11.19
N ALA A 118 8.57 -0.27 9.96
CA ALA A 118 7.66 -0.68 8.89
C ALA A 118 6.91 -1.98 9.22
N LYS A 119 7.59 -2.96 9.85
CA LYS A 119 6.96 -4.19 10.34
C LYS A 119 5.86 -3.88 11.35
N LEU A 120 6.18 -3.08 12.38
CA LEU A 120 5.25 -2.75 13.45
C LEU A 120 4.05 -1.95 12.94
N ASP A 121 4.28 -0.98 12.06
CA ASP A 121 3.22 -0.19 11.43
C ASP A 121 2.29 -1.09 10.60
N TYR A 122 2.86 -2.05 9.86
CA TYR A 122 2.06 -2.97 9.05
C TYR A 122 1.26 -3.96 9.91
N LEU A 123 1.86 -4.53 10.96
CA LEU A 123 1.16 -5.41 11.90
C LEU A 123 0.04 -4.65 12.64
N ARG A 124 0.27 -3.39 13.00
CA ARG A 124 -0.77 -2.53 13.56
C ARG A 124 -1.92 -2.30 12.57
N ALA A 125 -1.62 -2.06 11.29
CA ALA A 125 -2.65 -1.92 10.27
C ALA A 125 -3.51 -3.19 10.11
N ILE A 126 -2.92 -4.38 10.30
CA ILE A 126 -3.67 -5.65 10.35
C ILE A 126 -4.53 -5.74 11.61
N ALA A 127 -3.99 -5.36 12.77
CA ALA A 127 -4.73 -5.36 14.03
C ALA A 127 -5.93 -4.39 14.03
N ASP A 128 -5.82 -3.29 13.30
CA ASP A 128 -6.87 -2.26 13.16
C ASP A 128 -7.87 -2.59 12.03
N SER A 129 -7.70 -3.69 11.29
CA SER A 129 -8.56 -4.10 10.17
C SER A 129 -9.46 -5.30 10.53
N ASP A 130 -10.31 -5.71 9.58
CA ASP A 130 -11.11 -6.95 9.70
C ASP A 130 -10.25 -8.24 9.69
N GLU A 131 -8.92 -8.12 9.58
CA GLU A 131 -7.95 -9.23 9.56
C GLU A 131 -7.23 -9.43 10.90
N ALA A 132 -7.65 -8.75 11.97
CA ALA A 132 -7.07 -8.89 13.30
C ALA A 132 -6.99 -10.36 13.79
N TRP A 133 -7.92 -11.21 13.34
CA TRP A 133 -7.93 -12.65 13.62
C TRP A 133 -6.61 -13.34 13.25
N MET A 134 -5.86 -12.85 12.24
CA MET A 134 -4.57 -13.42 11.87
C MET A 134 -3.50 -13.27 12.97
N LEU A 135 -3.64 -12.26 13.83
CA LEU A 135 -2.75 -12.05 14.99
C LEU A 135 -3.25 -12.80 16.22
N ASP A 136 -4.56 -12.90 16.41
CA ASP A 136 -5.18 -13.40 17.64
C ASP A 136 -5.33 -14.93 17.68
N GLU A 137 -5.55 -15.57 16.53
CA GLU A 137 -6.01 -16.97 16.48
C GLU A 137 -4.93 -17.98 16.09
N ARG A 138 -3.69 -17.52 15.81
CA ARG A 138 -2.61 -18.41 15.35
C ARG A 138 -1.85 -19.08 16.49
N GLU A 139 -1.90 -20.41 16.50
CA GLU A 139 -1.04 -21.22 17.38
C GLU A 139 0.44 -20.89 17.12
N GLY A 140 1.18 -20.56 18.18
CA GLY A 140 2.60 -20.22 18.09
C GLY A 140 2.93 -18.85 17.50
N GLY A 141 1.98 -18.13 16.89
CA GLY A 141 2.19 -16.85 16.23
C GLY A 141 2.76 -15.78 17.18
N ALA A 142 2.21 -15.67 18.39
CA ALA A 142 2.73 -14.76 19.42
C ALA A 142 4.21 -15.02 19.77
N ARG A 143 4.61 -16.29 19.88
CA ARG A 143 6.01 -16.64 20.18
C ARG A 143 6.94 -16.30 19.02
N LEU A 144 6.54 -16.64 17.79
CA LEU A 144 7.29 -16.32 16.58
C LEU A 144 7.49 -14.80 16.44
N LEU A 145 6.45 -14.01 16.71
CA LEU A 145 6.52 -12.55 16.68
C LEU A 145 7.45 -11.99 17.76
N ILE A 146 7.38 -12.50 19.00
CA ILE A 146 8.28 -12.10 20.09
C ILE A 146 9.74 -12.40 19.74
N ASP A 147 10.01 -13.61 19.23
CA ASP A 147 11.36 -14.03 18.85
C ASP A 147 11.89 -13.14 17.71
N SER A 148 11.08 -12.88 16.69
CA SER A 148 11.44 -12.04 15.55
C SER A 148 11.66 -10.56 15.92
N ILE A 149 10.84 -9.98 16.80
CA ILE A 149 11.03 -8.60 17.30
C ILE A 149 12.29 -8.54 18.16
N THR A 150 12.52 -9.54 19.02
CA THR A 150 13.72 -9.62 19.86
C THR A 150 14.98 -9.63 19.00
N GLU A 151 14.99 -10.46 17.95
CA GLU A 151 16.11 -10.52 17.01
C GLU A 151 16.26 -9.20 16.23
N SER A 152 15.15 -8.58 15.83
CA SER A 152 15.18 -7.27 15.18
C SER A 152 15.85 -6.21 16.06
N LEU A 153 15.52 -6.19 17.36
CA LEU A 153 16.11 -5.29 18.34
C LEU A 153 17.61 -5.56 18.57
N ARG A 154 18.06 -6.80 18.47
CA ARG A 154 19.50 -7.15 18.46
C ARG A 154 20.18 -6.61 17.20
N ASN A 155 19.58 -6.85 16.03
CA ASN A 155 20.13 -6.39 14.74
C ASN A 155 20.31 -4.88 14.67
N VAL A 156 19.40 -4.11 15.27
CA VAL A 156 19.49 -2.64 15.30
C VAL A 156 20.32 -2.09 16.47
N GLY A 157 20.96 -2.96 17.26
CA GLY A 157 21.86 -2.58 18.35
C GLY A 157 21.17 -2.06 19.61
N VAL A 158 19.87 -2.34 19.79
CA VAL A 158 19.10 -1.93 20.99
C VAL A 158 19.21 -2.97 22.10
N LEU A 159 19.26 -4.26 21.75
CA LEU A 159 19.45 -5.36 22.70
C LEU A 159 20.82 -6.02 22.50
N SER A 160 21.47 -6.37 23.61
CA SER A 160 22.76 -7.08 23.66
C SER A 160 22.59 -8.58 23.81
#